data_AF-A0A849DMK5-F1
#
_entry.id   AF-A0A849DMK5-F1
#
_cell.length_a   1.000
_cell.length_b   1.000
_cell.length_c   1.000
_cell.angle_alpha   90.00
_cell.angle_beta   90.00
_cell.angle_gamma   90.00
#
_symmetry.space_group_name_H-M   'P 1'
#
loop_
_entity.id
_entity.type
_entity.pdbx_description
1 polymer ?
#
loop_
_entity_poly.entity_id
_entity_poly.type
_entity_poly.pdbx_seq_one_letter_code
_entity_poly.pdbx_strand_id
1 'polypeptide(L)' 'MSTDAHNDVRTPWVAPIRHGTMDAPPHLIALADVDPLGGSIDLGRLDMVPVFGRPVGIVTGATMQRVREAIQTLFSA' A
#
# COMPACT_ATOMS: atom_id res chain seq x y z
N MET A 1 -2.03 -4.60 -3.86
CA MET A 1 -2.75 -5.16 -2.70
C MET A 1 -3.65 -6.28 -3.18
N SER A 2 -3.58 -7.43 -2.51
CA SER A 2 -4.43 -8.58 -2.80
C SER A 2 -5.80 -8.47 -2.14
N THR A 3 -6.78 -9.21 -2.68
CA THR A 3 -8.13 -9.33 -2.12
C THR A 3 -8.12 -10.16 -0.84
N ASP A 4 -9.14 -10.01 0.00
CA ASP A 4 -9.26 -10.79 1.24
C ASP A 4 -9.24 -12.30 0.97
N ALA A 5 -9.95 -12.75 -0.06
CA ALA A 5 -9.94 -14.16 -0.48
C ALA A 5 -8.55 -14.67 -0.90
N HIS A 6 -7.71 -13.80 -1.49
CA HIS A 6 -6.33 -14.16 -1.81
C HIS A 6 -5.43 -14.13 -0.57
N ASN A 7 -5.73 -13.29 0.43
CA ASN A 7 -4.95 -13.17 1.65
C ASN A 7 -5.01 -14.46 2.52
N ASP A 8 -6.03 -15.31 2.33
CA ASP A 8 -6.18 -16.59 3.04
C ASP A 8 -5.01 -17.57 2.81
N VAL A 9 -4.28 -17.44 1.69
CA VAL A 9 -3.08 -18.26 1.39
C VAL A 9 -1.81 -17.76 2.11
N ARG A 10 -1.97 -16.81 3.05
CA ARG A 10 -0.93 -16.25 3.94
C ARG A 10 0.30 -15.64 3.26
N THR A 11 0.23 -15.38 1.95
CA THR A 11 1.30 -14.74 1.18
C THR A 11 0.73 -13.62 0.30
N PRO A 12 0.20 -12.53 0.90
CA PRO A 12 -0.47 -11.45 0.19
C PRO A 12 0.51 -10.61 -0.65
N TRP A 13 -0.04 -9.95 -1.67
CA TRP A 13 0.63 -8.85 -2.37
C TRP A 13 0.61 -7.59 -1.50
N VAL A 14 1.79 -7.18 -1.04
CA VAL A 14 1.99 -6.00 -0.20
C VAL A 14 2.76 -4.91 -0.94
N ALA A 15 2.68 -3.68 -0.41
CA ALA A 15 3.52 -2.57 -0.80
C ALA A 15 4.26 -2.05 0.45
N PRO A 16 5.58 -1.81 0.39
CA PRO A 16 6.31 -1.30 1.55
C PRO A 16 5.95 0.16 1.84
N ILE A 17 6.00 0.53 3.12
CA ILE A 17 5.88 1.92 3.57
C ILE A 17 7.29 2.51 3.67
N ARG A 18 7.47 3.71 3.11
CA ARG A 18 8.73 4.46 3.14
C ARG A 18 8.57 5.70 3.99
N HIS A 19 9.58 5.94 4.82
CA HIS A 19 9.66 7.10 5.69
C HIS A 19 10.69 8.08 5.11
N GLY A 20 10.31 9.35 4.94
CA GLY A 20 11.21 10.41 4.46
C GLY A 20 10.59 11.28 3.35
N THR A 21 11.21 12.44 3.11
CA THR A 21 10.88 13.34 2.01
C THR A 21 11.46 12.81 0.71
N MET A 22 10.58 12.48 -0.25
CA MET A 22 10.96 12.25 -1.63
C MET A 22 10.09 13.12 -2.53
N ASP A 23 10.57 13.38 -3.74
CA ASP A 23 9.68 13.68 -4.88
C ASP A 23 8.54 12.66 -4.88
N ALA A 24 7.33 13.08 -5.27
CA ALA A 24 6.12 12.25 -5.27
C ALA A 24 5.85 11.69 -6.67
N PRO A 25 6.58 10.65 -7.14
CA PRO A 25 6.26 9.99 -8.38
C PRO A 25 4.89 9.29 -8.28
N PRO A 26 4.26 8.95 -9.41
CA PRO A 26 2.91 8.37 -9.43
C PRO A 26 2.75 7.05 -8.66
N HIS A 27 3.84 6.34 -8.37
CA HIS A 27 3.83 5.10 -7.61
C HIS A 27 3.99 5.29 -6.09
N LEU A 28 4.21 6.51 -5.60
CA LEU A 28 4.29 6.83 -4.18
C LEU A 28 3.01 7.51 -3.69
N ILE A 29 2.30 6.88 -2.76
CA ILE A 29 1.03 7.39 -2.22
C ILE A 29 1.22 7.79 -0.76
N ALA A 30 1.17 9.09 -0.49
CA ALA A 30 1.30 9.63 0.86
C ALA A 30 0.13 9.19 1.76
N LEU A 31 0.48 8.63 2.93
CA LEU A 31 -0.44 8.36 4.03
C LEU A 31 -0.93 9.68 4.62
N ALA A 32 -2.20 9.73 5.02
CA ALA A 32 -2.78 10.88 5.69
C ALA A 32 -2.38 10.89 7.17
N ASP A 33 -2.46 12.07 7.83
CA ASP A 33 -2.15 12.20 9.26
C ASP A 33 -3.02 11.32 10.17
N VAL A 34 -4.20 10.92 9.67
CA VAL A 34 -5.16 10.05 10.37
C VAL A 34 -4.94 8.55 10.09
N ASP A 35 -4.06 8.20 9.15
CA ASP A 35 -3.71 6.81 8.89
C ASP A 35 -2.84 6.26 10.04
N PRO A 36 -2.84 4.94 10.29
CA PRO A 36 -2.16 4.35 11.46
C PRO A 36 -0.62 4.47 11.43
N LEU A 37 -0.05 4.88 10.30
CA LEU A 37 1.37 5.04 10.07
C LEU A 37 1.61 6.30 9.23
N GLY A 38 2.77 6.93 9.41
CA GLY A 38 3.23 8.02 8.55
C GLY A 38 4.06 7.54 7.36
N GLY A 39 4.28 8.42 6.38
CA GLY A 39 5.12 8.15 5.21
C GLY A 39 4.30 7.91 3.93
N SER A 40 4.85 7.12 3.01
CA SER A 40 4.22 6.84 1.71
C SER A 40 4.25 5.36 1.38
N ILE A 41 3.19 4.87 0.74
CA ILE A 41 3.09 3.52 0.18
C ILE A 41 3.82 3.50 -1.17
N ASP A 42 4.78 2.58 -1.36
CA ASP A 42 5.55 2.42 -2.60
C ASP A 42 5.00 1.29 -3.46
N LEU A 43 4.17 1.66 -4.44
CA LEU A 43 3.56 0.75 -5.41
C LEU A 43 4.54 0.33 -6.52
N GLY A 44 5.72 0.93 -6.60
CA GLY A 44 6.78 0.51 -7.52
C GLY A 44 7.54 -0.71 -7.02
N ARG A 45 7.30 -1.13 -5.77
CA ARG A 45 7.99 -2.24 -5.10
C ARG A 45 7.01 -3.24 -4.50
N LEU A 46 5.99 -3.61 -5.27
CA LEU A 46 5.06 -4.67 -4.87
C LEU A 46 5.79 -6.00 -4.72
N ASP A 47 5.46 -6.73 -3.66
CA ASP A 47 6.03 -8.05 -3.39
C ASP A 47 5.01 -8.97 -2.73
N MET A 48 5.24 -10.28 -2.81
CA MET A 48 4.50 -11.29 -2.08
C MET A 48 5.33 -11.73 -0.88
N VAL A 49 4.84 -11.43 0.32
CA VAL A 49 5.56 -11.77 1.57
C VAL A 49 4.67 -12.64 2.45
N PRO A 50 5.23 -13.63 3.17
CA PRO A 50 4.43 -14.34 4.15
C PRO A 50 4.06 -13.41 5.30
N VAL A 51 2.82 -13.54 5.80
CA VAL A 51 2.33 -12.65 6.87
C VAL A 51 2.97 -13.03 8.21
N PHE A 52 3.65 -12.07 8.81
CA PHE A 52 4.18 -12.14 10.17
C PHE A 52 3.89 -10.85 10.94
N GLY A 53 3.80 -10.94 12.26
CA GLY A 53 3.63 -9.77 13.14
C GLY A 53 2.18 -9.51 13.56
N ARG A 54 1.95 -8.30 14.10
CA ARG A 54 0.64 -7.86 14.62
C ARG A 54 0.07 -6.74 13.75
N PRO A 55 -1.25 -6.69 13.53
CA PRO A 55 -1.89 -5.57 12.86
C PRO A 55 -1.59 -4.25 13.59
N VAL A 56 -1.22 -3.22 12.84
CA VAL A 56 -0.94 -1.88 13.38
C VAL A 56 -2.17 -0.96 13.27
N GLY A 57 -3.04 -1.22 12.29
CA GLY A 57 -4.28 -0.48 12.09
C GLY A 57 -4.82 -0.68 10.67
N ILE A 58 -5.83 0.11 10.32
CA ILE A 58 -6.46 0.11 9.00
C ILE A 58 -6.31 1.52 8.42
N VAL A 59 -5.77 1.62 7.21
CA VAL A 59 -5.70 2.86 6.45
C VAL A 59 -7.09 3.34 6.05
N THR A 60 -7.27 4.65 5.97
CA THR A 60 -8.56 5.27 5.63
C THR A 60 -9.02 4.90 4.22
N GLY A 61 -10.35 4.93 4.01
CA GLY A 61 -10.95 4.69 2.69
C GLY A 61 -10.45 5.67 1.61
N ALA A 62 -10.14 6.91 1.97
CA ALA A 62 -9.59 7.91 1.06
C ALA A 62 -8.17 7.55 0.59
N THR A 63 -7.30 7.10 1.50
CA THR A 63 -5.97 6.58 1.13
C THR A 63 -6.09 5.33 0.27
N MET A 64 -6.99 4.41 0.62
CA MET A 64 -7.26 3.20 -0.17
C MET A 64 -7.75 3.49 -1.59
N GLN A 65 -8.58 4.53 -1.77
CA GLN A 65 -9.04 4.96 -3.07
C GLN A 65 -7.87 5.47 -3.94
N ARG A 66 -6.99 6.31 -3.38
CA ARG A 66 -5.78 6.80 -4.07
C ARG A 66 -4.85 5.65 -4.48
N VAL A 67 -4.67 4.65 -3.62
CA VAL A 67 -3.91 3.44 -3.94
C VAL A 67 -4.51 2.69 -5.13
N ARG A 68 -5.84 2.53 -5.17
CA ARG A 68 -6.53 1.83 -6.27
C ARG A 68 -6.35 2.55 -7.60
N GLU A 69 -6.55 3.87 -7.62
CA GLU A 69 -6.38 4.70 -8.82
C GLU A 69 -4.94 4.65 -9.33
N ALA A 70 -3.95 4.66 -8.43
CA ALA A 70 -2.55 4.54 -8.79
C ALA A 70 -2.21 3.17 -9.37
N ILE A 71 -2.70 2.07 -8.78
CA ILE A 71 -2.54 0.71 -9.35
C ILE A 71 -3.16 0.65 -10.74
N GLN A 72 -4.37 1.16 -10.93
CA GLN A 72 -5.00 1.21 -12.25
C GLN A 72 -4.11 1.99 -13.22
N THR A 73 -3.67 3.19 -12.86
CA THR A 73 -2.81 4.01 -13.73
C THR A 73 -1.51 3.31 -14.12
N LEU A 74 -0.86 2.62 -13.18
CA LEU A 74 0.42 1.95 -13.41
C LEU A 74 0.31 0.68 -14.28
N PHE A 75 -0.81 -0.04 -14.19
CA PHE A 75 -0.99 -1.35 -14.83
C PHE A 75 -2.01 -1.37 -15.98
N SER A 76 -2.63 -0.25 -16.32
CA SER A 76 -3.55 -0.13 -17.49
C SER A 76 -2.83 0.18 -18.80
N ALA A 77 -1.51 -0.03 -18.87
CA ALA A 77 -0.70 0.18 -20.07
C ALA A 77 -0.86 -0.96 -21.09
#